data_AF-A0A8H7VCJ2-F1
#
_entry.id   AF-A0A8H7VCJ2-F1
#
_cell.length_a   1.000
_cell.length_b   1.000
_cell.length_c   1.000
_cell.angle_alpha   90.00
_cell.angle_beta   90.00
_cell.angle_gamma   90.00
#
_symmetry.space_group_name_H-M   'P 1'
#
loop_
_entity.id
_entity.type
_entity.pdbx_description
1 polymer ?
#
loop_
_entity_poly.entity_id
_entity_poly.type
_entity_poly.pdbx_seq_one_letter_code
_entity_poly.pdbx_strand_id
1 'polypeptide(L)'
;MRFFLIITTALAFSFSANAEHHIKRASKNKVQSCTAGLKDANEQFLILKTIARNQHVSFQAYHFSEPLLESYVQSAISNCCASLALPDEEVDSVVSTFGITTTKIIDLYDVFISKESPSFSAASAAATLKDTIRSLSGVIKNLDECLLSVTPSSRQSEIQTYIDTIKNKIDTTFTTYGMTA
;
A
#
# COMPACT_ATOMS: atom_id res chain seq x y z
N MET A 1 11.30 30.78 64.50
CA MET A 1 10.18 30.75 63.52
C MET A 1 10.53 29.77 62.40
N ARG A 2 9.66 28.76 62.23
CA ARG A 2 9.36 27.92 61.04
C ARG A 2 10.51 27.52 60.10
N PHE A 3 10.98 26.29 60.31
CA PHE A 3 11.35 25.35 59.25
C PHE A 3 10.10 25.01 58.41
N PHE A 4 10.14 25.15 57.09
CA PHE A 4 9.19 24.48 56.19
C PHE A 4 9.83 24.14 54.84
N LEU A 5 10.24 22.87 54.73
CA LEU A 5 10.04 21.95 53.59
C LEU A 5 10.29 22.47 52.16
N ILE A 6 11.48 22.19 51.64
CA ILE A 6 11.74 21.98 50.20
C ILE A 6 11.58 20.48 49.94
N ILE A 7 10.37 20.00 49.64
CA ILE A 7 10.16 18.69 49.03
C ILE A 7 8.94 18.83 48.12
N THR A 8 9.13 18.73 46.79
CA THR A 8 8.18 18.17 45.78
C THR A 8 8.46 18.67 44.36
N THR A 9 9.52 18.19 43.70
CA THR A 9 9.65 18.26 42.22
C THR A 9 10.22 16.97 41.61
N ALA A 10 10.03 15.81 42.26
CA ALA A 10 10.59 14.54 41.81
C ALA A 10 9.56 13.49 41.37
N LEU A 11 8.28 13.86 41.16
CA LEU A 11 7.23 12.92 40.70
C LEU A 11 6.71 13.16 39.26
N ALA A 12 7.27 14.13 38.53
CA ALA A 12 6.81 14.41 37.16
C ALA A 12 7.52 13.59 36.06
N PHE A 13 8.65 12.93 36.35
CA PHE A 13 9.47 12.23 35.34
C PHE A 13 9.17 10.73 35.19
N SER A 14 8.47 10.11 36.14
CA SER A 14 8.16 8.67 36.10
C SER A 14 6.83 8.35 35.41
N PHE A 15 5.95 9.34 35.20
CA PHE A 15 4.72 9.16 34.42
C PHE A 15 4.94 9.36 32.90
N SER A 16 5.94 10.15 32.49
CA SER A 16 6.25 10.38 31.06
C SER A 16 6.91 9.18 30.39
N ALA A 17 7.78 8.45 31.09
CA ALA A 17 8.45 7.27 30.53
C ALA A 17 7.46 6.14 30.18
N ASN A 18 6.43 5.94 31.01
CA ASN A 18 5.38 4.96 30.72
C ASN A 18 4.51 5.41 29.54
N ALA A 19 4.14 6.68 29.45
CA ALA A 19 3.40 7.20 28.30
C ALA A 19 4.21 7.10 26.99
N GLU A 20 5.49 7.48 27.00
CA GLU A 20 6.37 7.37 25.83
C GLU A 20 6.57 5.92 25.41
N HIS A 21 6.76 5.00 26.36
CA HIS A 21 6.85 3.57 26.08
C HIS A 21 5.55 3.00 25.49
N HIS A 22 4.38 3.42 25.98
CA HIS A 22 3.09 3.03 25.41
C HIS A 22 2.88 3.60 24.01
N ILE A 23 3.29 4.85 23.76
CA ILE A 23 3.22 5.50 22.44
C ILE A 23 4.14 4.78 21.44
N LYS A 24 5.38 4.49 21.83
CA LYS A 24 6.34 3.74 20.99
C LYS A 24 5.84 2.33 20.68
N ARG A 25 5.31 1.60 21.67
CA ARG A 25 4.73 0.26 21.45
C ARG A 25 3.50 0.29 20.54
N ALA A 26 2.61 1.26 20.73
CA ALA A 26 1.45 1.43 19.86
C ALA A 26 1.86 1.78 18.43
N SER A 27 2.90 2.61 18.26
CA SER A 27 3.44 2.93 16.94
C SER A 27 4.06 1.73 16.23
N LYS A 28 4.88 0.95 16.94
CA LYS A 28 5.50 -0.27 16.42
C LYS A 28 4.50 -1.27 15.89
N ASN A 29 3.41 -1.49 16.65
CA ASN A 29 2.34 -2.37 16.20
C ASN A 29 1.68 -1.86 14.91
N LYS A 30 1.53 -0.54 14.73
CA LYS A 30 0.95 0.05 13.52
C LYS A 30 1.85 -0.11 12.31
N VAL A 31 3.14 0.22 12.44
CA VAL A 31 4.13 0.04 11.37
C VAL A 31 4.18 -1.44 10.95
N GLN A 32 4.13 -2.35 11.92
CA GLN A 32 4.05 -3.78 11.65
C GLN A 32 2.78 -4.17 10.91
N SER A 33 1.60 -3.69 11.33
CA SER A 33 0.33 -3.95 10.63
C SER A 33 0.30 -3.39 9.21
N CYS A 34 0.78 -2.15 9.02
CA CYS A 34 0.87 -1.52 7.70
C CYS A 34 1.81 -2.32 6.79
N THR A 35 3.00 -2.67 7.29
CA THR A 35 3.97 -3.51 6.56
C THR A 35 3.40 -4.89 6.24
N ALA A 36 2.68 -5.53 7.16
CA ALA A 36 2.05 -6.82 6.94
C ALA A 36 0.97 -6.73 5.85
N GLY A 37 0.08 -5.73 5.93
CA GLY A 37 -0.95 -5.51 4.91
C GLY A 37 -0.37 -5.28 3.52
N LEU A 38 0.72 -4.49 3.41
CA LEU A 38 1.43 -4.31 2.14
C LEU A 38 2.06 -5.62 1.64
N LYS A 39 2.58 -6.48 2.52
CA LYS A 39 3.12 -7.79 2.15
C LYS A 39 2.03 -8.74 1.65
N ASP A 40 0.88 -8.78 2.31
CA ASP A 40 -0.26 -9.59 1.87
C ASP A 40 -0.73 -9.13 0.47
N ALA A 41 -0.81 -7.82 0.24
CA ALA A 41 -1.09 -7.27 -1.08
C ALA A 41 -0.02 -7.68 -2.11
N ASN A 42 1.27 -7.67 -1.75
CA ASN A 42 2.37 -8.07 -2.62
C ASN A 42 2.28 -9.54 -3.07
N GLU A 43 1.89 -10.42 -2.16
CA GLU A 43 1.65 -11.83 -2.48
C GLU A 43 0.51 -11.97 -3.48
N GLN A 44 -0.58 -11.24 -3.28
CA GLN A 44 -1.72 -11.30 -4.19
C GLN A 44 -1.44 -10.66 -5.56
N PHE A 45 -0.65 -9.58 -5.64
CA PHE A 45 -0.15 -9.05 -6.90
C PHE A 45 0.66 -10.11 -7.67
N LEU A 46 1.52 -10.86 -6.97
CA LEU A 46 2.30 -11.94 -7.58
C LEU A 46 1.41 -13.09 -8.09
N ILE A 47 0.39 -13.47 -7.33
CA ILE A 47 -0.59 -14.49 -7.73
C ILE A 47 -1.32 -14.06 -8.99
N LEU A 48 -1.89 -12.85 -9.01
CA LEU A 48 -2.59 -12.33 -10.18
C LEU A 48 -1.68 -12.20 -11.40
N LYS A 49 -0.45 -11.74 -11.20
CA LYS A 49 0.55 -11.70 -12.28
C LYS A 49 0.77 -13.09 -12.87
N THR A 50 0.94 -14.10 -12.01
CA THR A 50 1.18 -15.48 -12.44
C THR A 50 -0.02 -16.03 -13.22
N ILE A 51 -1.24 -15.78 -12.75
CA ILE A 51 -2.47 -16.14 -13.44
C ILE A 51 -2.56 -15.44 -14.79
N ALA A 52 -2.31 -14.12 -14.83
CA ALA A 52 -2.43 -13.31 -16.04
C ALA A 52 -1.41 -13.70 -17.13
N ARG A 53 -0.22 -14.17 -16.75
CA ARG A 53 0.79 -14.68 -17.71
C ARG A 53 0.49 -16.09 -18.20
N ASN A 54 -0.27 -16.87 -17.45
CA ASN A 54 -0.48 -18.27 -17.78
C ASN A 54 -1.46 -18.40 -18.95
N GLN A 55 -0.95 -18.82 -20.10
CA GLN A 55 -1.72 -19.01 -21.33
C GLN A 55 -2.76 -20.14 -21.24
N HIS A 56 -2.63 -21.03 -20.26
CA HIS A 56 -3.52 -22.17 -20.05
C HIS A 56 -4.59 -21.90 -18.98
N VAL A 57 -4.54 -20.74 -18.32
CA VAL A 57 -5.53 -20.36 -17.31
C VAL A 57 -6.61 -19.50 -17.97
N SER A 58 -7.86 -19.80 -17.64
CA SER A 58 -9.00 -19.02 -18.14
C SER A 58 -9.01 -17.64 -17.49
N PHE A 59 -9.52 -16.65 -18.24
CA PHE A 59 -9.79 -15.31 -17.70
C PHE A 59 -10.67 -15.35 -16.44
N GLN A 60 -11.52 -16.36 -16.32
CA GLN A 60 -12.38 -16.56 -15.15
C GLN A 60 -11.57 -16.71 -13.84
N ALA A 61 -10.43 -17.41 -13.86
CA ALA A 61 -9.60 -17.57 -12.67
C ALA A 61 -8.95 -16.24 -12.25
N TYR A 62 -8.60 -15.41 -13.22
CA TYR A 62 -8.13 -14.04 -12.99
C TYR A 62 -9.26 -13.21 -12.34
N HIS A 63 -10.46 -13.23 -12.96
CA HIS A 63 -11.63 -12.50 -12.47
C HIS A 63 -12.06 -12.91 -11.05
N PHE A 64 -11.91 -14.18 -10.66
CA PHE A 64 -12.19 -14.62 -9.29
C PHE A 64 -11.14 -14.19 -8.27
N SER A 65 -9.89 -14.01 -8.70
CA SER A 65 -8.77 -13.70 -7.80
C SER A 65 -8.58 -12.19 -7.59
N GLU A 66 -9.12 -11.37 -8.48
CA GLU A 66 -8.97 -9.91 -8.44
C GLU A 66 -9.66 -9.25 -7.24
N PRO A 67 -10.90 -9.61 -6.84
CA PRO A 67 -11.53 -9.03 -5.66
C PRO A 67 -10.75 -9.29 -4.36
N LEU A 68 -9.97 -10.38 -4.32
CA LEU A 68 -9.06 -10.63 -3.19
C LEU A 68 -7.93 -9.61 -3.15
N LEU A 69 -7.36 -9.23 -4.30
CA LEU A 69 -6.34 -8.18 -4.35
C LEU A 69 -6.91 -6.86 -3.84
N GLU A 70 -8.10 -6.47 -4.30
CA GLU A 70 -8.75 -5.24 -3.84
C GLU A 70 -8.94 -5.25 -2.32
N SER A 71 -9.40 -6.37 -1.77
CA SER A 71 -9.55 -6.57 -0.32
C SER A 71 -8.22 -6.43 0.43
N TYR A 72 -7.14 -7.03 -0.09
CA TYR A 72 -5.81 -6.90 0.53
C TYR A 72 -5.26 -5.46 0.46
N VAL A 73 -5.46 -4.75 -0.65
CA VAL A 73 -5.06 -3.34 -0.76
C VAL A 73 -5.90 -2.48 0.19
N GLN A 74 -7.21 -2.72 0.31
CA GLN A 74 -8.08 -2.03 1.28
C GLN A 74 -7.70 -2.32 2.74
N SER A 75 -7.26 -3.55 3.02
CA SER A 75 -6.71 -3.92 4.33
C SER A 75 -5.40 -3.18 4.60
N ALA A 76 -4.50 -3.08 3.60
CA ALA A 76 -3.27 -2.29 3.71
C ALA A 76 -3.57 -0.82 3.97
N ILE A 77 -4.52 -0.22 3.24
CA ILE A 77 -5.04 1.13 3.49
C ILE A 77 -5.50 1.23 4.95
N SER A 78 -6.41 0.37 5.38
CA SER A 78 -6.93 0.40 6.76
C SER A 78 -5.83 0.31 7.82
N ASN A 79 -4.81 -0.52 7.58
CA ASN A 79 -3.68 -0.70 8.50
C ASN A 79 -2.70 0.49 8.51
N CYS A 80 -2.50 1.14 7.37
CA CYS A 80 -1.57 2.27 7.22
C CYS A 80 -2.22 3.62 7.61
N CYS A 81 -3.51 3.84 7.29
CA CYS A 81 -4.19 5.12 7.47
C CYS A 81 -5.02 5.24 8.75
N ALA A 82 -5.04 4.23 9.63
CA ALA A 82 -5.84 4.26 10.86
C ALA A 82 -5.41 5.32 11.91
N SER A 83 -4.39 6.16 11.64
CA SER A 83 -3.85 7.08 12.65
C SER A 83 -3.07 8.28 12.09
N LEU A 84 -2.56 9.11 13.01
CA LEU A 84 -1.57 10.16 12.77
C LEU A 84 -0.31 9.62 12.07
N ALA A 85 0.51 10.53 11.54
CA ALA A 85 1.76 10.24 10.85
C ALA A 85 2.62 9.15 11.53
N LEU A 86 3.22 8.28 10.73
CA LEU A 86 4.19 7.27 11.14
C LEU A 86 5.41 7.97 11.77
N PRO A 87 6.05 7.39 12.80
CA PRO A 87 7.26 8.00 13.36
C PRO A 87 8.45 7.83 12.40
N ASP A 88 9.36 8.82 12.40
CA ASP A 88 10.58 8.80 11.59
C ASP A 88 11.45 7.54 11.84
N GLU A 89 11.46 7.03 13.06
CA GLU A 89 12.33 5.91 13.46
C GLU A 89 11.90 4.54 12.91
N GLU A 90 10.66 4.41 12.40
CA GLU A 90 10.11 3.14 11.91
C GLU A 90 9.53 3.22 10.48
N VAL A 91 9.40 4.43 9.92
CA VAL A 91 8.83 4.66 8.58
C VAL A 91 9.60 3.96 7.47
N ASP A 92 10.92 3.77 7.61
CA ASP A 92 11.78 3.16 6.60
C ASP A 92 11.32 1.74 6.21
N SER A 93 10.75 0.99 7.15
CA SER A 93 10.19 -0.35 6.86
C SER A 93 8.94 -0.27 5.98
N VAL A 94 8.09 0.74 6.18
CA VAL A 94 6.91 0.98 5.35
C VAL A 94 7.32 1.45 3.96
N VAL A 95 8.23 2.43 3.88
CA VAL A 95 8.75 2.96 2.61
C VAL A 95 9.40 1.86 1.79
N SER A 96 10.27 1.05 2.40
CA SER A 96 10.91 -0.09 1.75
C SER A 96 9.90 -1.11 1.23
N THR A 97 8.90 -1.46 2.05
CA THR A 97 7.85 -2.41 1.66
C THR A 97 7.00 -1.86 0.53
N PHE A 98 6.68 -0.56 0.55
CA PHE A 98 5.94 0.10 -0.52
C PHE A 98 6.74 0.19 -1.82
N GLY A 99 8.07 0.34 -1.78
CA GLY A 99 8.92 0.21 -2.97
C GLY A 99 8.85 -1.19 -3.60
N ILE A 100 8.75 -2.25 -2.79
CA ILE A 100 8.50 -3.61 -3.28
C ILE A 100 7.09 -3.70 -3.89
N THR A 101 6.07 -3.16 -3.21
CA THR A 101 4.69 -3.10 -3.71
C THR A 101 4.60 -2.40 -5.05
N THR A 102 5.30 -1.27 -5.20
CA THR A 102 5.44 -0.53 -6.46
C THR A 102 5.95 -1.44 -7.57
N THR A 103 7.04 -2.18 -7.32
CA THR A 103 7.57 -3.13 -8.32
C THR A 103 6.55 -4.20 -8.71
N LYS A 104 5.76 -4.71 -7.75
CA LYS A 104 4.73 -5.73 -8.02
C LYS A 104 3.54 -5.18 -8.82
N ILE A 105 3.12 -3.95 -8.53
CA ILE A 105 2.10 -3.23 -9.31
C ILE A 105 2.60 -3.07 -10.75
N ILE A 106 3.81 -2.53 -10.92
CA ILE A 106 4.44 -2.32 -12.22
C ILE A 106 4.48 -3.62 -13.04
N ASP A 107 4.96 -4.72 -12.44
CA ASP A 107 5.03 -6.02 -13.10
C ASP A 107 3.66 -6.53 -13.55
N LEU A 108 2.60 -6.35 -12.73
CA LEU A 108 1.25 -6.79 -13.08
C LEU A 108 0.71 -5.98 -14.27
N TYR A 109 0.91 -4.67 -14.26
CA TYR A 109 0.47 -3.79 -15.36
C TYR A 109 1.25 -4.05 -16.65
N ASP A 110 2.54 -4.43 -16.56
CA ASP A 110 3.32 -4.85 -17.72
C ASP A 110 2.74 -6.11 -18.39
N VAL A 111 2.21 -7.06 -17.61
CA VAL A 111 1.51 -8.23 -18.16
C VAL A 111 0.22 -7.84 -18.87
N PHE A 112 -0.52 -6.85 -18.35
CA PHE A 112 -1.70 -6.34 -19.05
C PHE A 112 -1.32 -5.67 -20.38
N ILE A 113 -0.23 -4.91 -20.41
CA ILE A 113 0.25 -4.25 -21.64
C ILE A 113 0.73 -5.29 -22.67
N SER A 114 1.51 -6.29 -22.23
CA SER A 114 2.09 -7.29 -23.13
C SER A 114 1.06 -8.22 -23.75
N LYS A 115 -0.16 -8.29 -23.19
CA LYS A 115 -1.27 -9.16 -23.63
C LYS A 115 -0.82 -10.62 -23.74
N GLU A 116 0.08 -11.04 -22.85
CA GLU A 116 0.76 -12.34 -22.90
C GLU A 116 -0.20 -13.54 -22.89
N SER A 117 -1.41 -13.38 -22.36
CA SER A 117 -2.42 -14.44 -22.34
C SER A 117 -3.53 -14.20 -23.38
N PRO A 118 -3.70 -15.12 -24.36
CA PRO A 118 -4.76 -15.05 -25.37
C PRO A 118 -6.17 -14.99 -24.77
N SER A 119 -6.36 -15.53 -23.56
CA SER A 119 -7.62 -15.49 -22.81
C SER A 119 -8.15 -14.07 -22.57
N PHE A 120 -7.28 -13.06 -22.53
CA PHE A 120 -7.67 -11.65 -22.38
C PHE A 120 -8.06 -10.98 -23.71
N SER A 121 -7.86 -11.66 -24.85
CA SER A 121 -8.17 -11.10 -26.18
C SER A 121 -9.62 -11.31 -26.62
N ALA A 122 -10.38 -12.18 -25.94
CA ALA A 122 -11.82 -12.34 -26.20
C ALA A 122 -12.57 -11.03 -25.85
N ALA A 123 -13.50 -10.59 -26.70
CA ALA A 123 -14.15 -9.27 -26.55
C ALA A 123 -14.84 -9.07 -25.19
N SER A 124 -15.45 -10.13 -24.63
CA SER A 124 -16.04 -10.10 -23.28
C SER A 124 -14.99 -9.99 -22.18
N ALA A 125 -13.88 -10.71 -22.30
CA ALA A 125 -12.75 -10.63 -21.36
C ALA A 125 -12.06 -9.26 -21.42
N ALA A 126 -12.00 -8.63 -22.59
CA ALA A 126 -11.40 -7.31 -22.77
C ALA A 126 -12.19 -6.21 -22.02
N ALA A 127 -13.53 -6.25 -22.04
CA ALA A 127 -14.35 -5.30 -21.29
C ALA A 127 -14.17 -5.49 -19.78
N THR A 128 -14.25 -6.72 -19.28
CA THR A 128 -14.04 -7.02 -17.87
C THR A 128 -12.62 -6.67 -17.40
N LEU A 129 -11.60 -6.91 -18.23
CA LEU A 129 -10.23 -6.51 -17.91
C LEU A 129 -10.10 -4.98 -17.75
N LYS A 130 -10.74 -4.20 -18.63
CA LYS A 130 -10.75 -2.73 -18.52
C LYS A 130 -11.39 -2.26 -17.20
N ASP A 131 -12.50 -2.88 -16.81
CA ASP A 131 -13.17 -2.55 -15.55
C ASP A 131 -12.33 -2.92 -14.34
N THR A 132 -11.67 -4.08 -14.36
CA THR A 132 -10.68 -4.47 -13.34
C THR A 132 -9.51 -3.48 -13.27
N ILE A 133 -8.92 -3.10 -14.40
CA ILE A 133 -7.83 -2.13 -14.43
C ILE A 133 -8.27 -0.81 -13.80
N ARG A 134 -9.48 -0.34 -14.10
CA ARG A 134 -10.04 0.89 -13.54
C ARG A 134 -10.26 0.77 -12.03
N SER A 135 -10.86 -0.33 -11.58
CA SER A 135 -11.14 -0.58 -10.16
C SER A 135 -9.85 -0.64 -9.35
N LEU A 136 -8.90 -1.47 -9.79
CA LEU A 136 -7.59 -1.59 -9.16
C LEU A 136 -6.82 -0.27 -9.14
N SER A 137 -6.86 0.51 -10.23
CA SER A 137 -6.24 1.85 -10.27
C SER A 137 -6.85 2.78 -9.22
N GLY A 138 -8.16 2.74 -9.02
CA GLY A 138 -8.84 3.51 -7.99
C GLY A 138 -8.40 3.13 -6.58
N VAL A 139 -8.30 1.83 -6.28
CA VAL A 139 -7.85 1.36 -4.96
C VAL A 139 -6.36 1.66 -4.72
N ILE A 140 -5.51 1.51 -5.73
CA ILE A 140 -4.08 1.88 -5.66
C ILE A 140 -3.92 3.38 -5.39
N LYS A 141 -4.68 4.23 -6.09
CA LYS A 141 -4.67 5.68 -5.85
C LYS A 141 -5.02 6.02 -4.40
N ASN A 142 -6.00 5.34 -3.81
CA ASN A 142 -6.35 5.54 -2.39
C ASN A 142 -5.21 5.11 -1.45
N LEU A 143 -4.48 4.04 -1.79
CA LEU A 143 -3.27 3.63 -1.06
C LEU A 143 -2.16 4.68 -1.18
N ASP A 144 -1.92 5.21 -2.38
CA ASP A 144 -0.93 6.25 -2.66
C ASP A 144 -1.20 7.52 -1.84
N GLU A 145 -2.44 8.03 -1.91
CA GLU A 145 -2.87 9.20 -1.14
C GLU A 145 -2.74 8.98 0.37
N CYS A 146 -3.11 7.79 0.84
CA CYS A 146 -2.95 7.42 2.23
C CYS A 146 -1.48 7.43 2.67
N LEU A 147 -0.61 6.69 1.97
CA LEU A 147 0.79 6.56 2.34
C LEU A 147 1.50 7.92 2.32
N LEU A 148 1.19 8.77 1.35
CA LEU A 148 1.73 10.14 1.31
C LEU A 148 1.30 10.95 2.54
N SER A 149 0.05 10.82 2.97
CA SER A 149 -0.50 11.55 4.11
C SER A 149 0.07 11.13 5.47
N VAL A 150 0.38 9.83 5.64
CA VAL A 150 0.90 9.29 6.92
C VAL A 150 2.42 9.25 6.97
N THR A 151 3.10 9.44 5.84
CA THR A 151 4.57 9.46 5.79
C THR A 151 5.12 10.81 6.26
N PRO A 152 6.11 10.83 7.17
CA PRO A 152 6.83 12.06 7.54
C PRO A 152 7.44 12.79 6.35
N SER A 153 7.53 14.11 6.45
CA SER A 153 8.10 14.96 5.40
C SER A 153 9.52 14.56 4.98
N SER A 154 10.30 13.97 5.89
CA SER A 154 11.64 13.42 5.65
C SER A 154 11.67 12.33 4.56
N ARG A 155 10.55 11.63 4.32
CA ARG A 155 10.41 10.53 3.37
C ARG A 155 9.35 10.76 2.28
N GLN A 156 8.57 11.85 2.35
CA GLN A 156 7.51 12.12 1.37
C GLN A 156 8.01 12.20 -0.07
N SER A 157 9.21 12.75 -0.33
CA SER A 157 9.77 12.78 -1.68
C SER A 157 10.03 11.39 -2.27
N GLU A 158 10.39 10.43 -1.42
CA GLU A 158 10.64 9.05 -1.84
C GLU A 158 9.32 8.34 -2.15
N ILE A 159 8.32 8.48 -1.27
CA ILE A 159 6.96 7.98 -1.52
C ILE A 159 6.37 8.58 -2.78
N GLN A 160 6.51 9.89 -3.00
CA GLN A 160 6.02 10.56 -4.20
C GLN A 160 6.65 9.98 -5.48
N THR A 161 7.93 9.64 -5.44
CA THR A 161 8.62 9.01 -6.59
C THR A 161 8.00 7.65 -6.94
N TYR A 162 7.65 6.85 -5.92
CA TYR A 162 6.95 5.58 -6.13
C TYR A 162 5.54 5.79 -6.70
N ILE A 163 4.78 6.75 -6.15
CA ILE A 163 3.44 7.12 -6.63
C ILE A 163 3.48 7.57 -8.10
N ASP A 164 4.41 8.45 -8.46
CA ASP A 164 4.55 8.95 -9.84
C ASP A 164 4.90 7.80 -10.80
N THR A 165 5.73 6.85 -10.36
CA THR A 165 6.07 5.65 -11.14
C THR A 165 4.85 4.77 -11.40
N ILE A 166 4.04 4.52 -10.37
CA ILE A 166 2.78 3.77 -10.46
C ILE A 166 1.82 4.47 -11.41
N LYS A 167 1.59 5.78 -11.20
CA LYS A 167 0.68 6.60 -12.00
C LYS A 167 1.05 6.57 -13.48
N ASN A 168 2.32 6.79 -13.81
CA ASN A 168 2.79 6.74 -15.19
C ASN A 168 2.54 5.38 -15.85
N LYS A 169 2.67 4.28 -15.09
CA LYS A 169 2.35 2.95 -15.60
C LYS A 169 0.86 2.75 -15.82
N ILE A 170 0.02 3.17 -14.87
CA ILE A 170 -1.44 3.13 -15.00
C ILE A 170 -1.87 3.91 -16.25
N ASP A 171 -1.37 5.13 -16.43
CA ASP A 171 -1.67 5.99 -17.59
C ASP A 171 -1.25 5.34 -18.92
N THR A 172 -0.09 4.67 -18.94
CA THR A 172 0.39 3.91 -20.11
C THR A 172 -0.54 2.73 -20.42
N THR A 173 -0.98 1.99 -19.40
CA THR A 173 -1.93 0.89 -19.56
C THR A 173 -3.28 1.40 -20.03
N PHE A 174 -3.78 2.52 -19.50
CA PHE A 174 -5.03 3.13 -19.94
C PHE A 174 -4.96 3.50 -21.42
N THR A 175 -3.87 4.15 -21.84
CA THR A 175 -3.61 4.48 -23.25
C THR A 175 -3.59 3.23 -24.13
N THR A 176 -2.91 2.16 -23.70
CA THR A 176 -2.81 0.88 -24.43
C THR A 176 -4.18 0.24 -24.68
N TYR A 177 -5.13 0.46 -23.77
CA TYR A 177 -6.49 -0.07 -23.83
C TYR A 177 -7.52 0.95 -24.36
N GLY A 178 -7.10 2.16 -24.74
CA GLY A 178 -7.99 3.24 -25.19
C GLY A 178 -8.97 3.71 -24.10
N MET A 179 -8.49 3.76 -22.86
CA MET A 179 -9.24 4.23 -21.69
C MET A 179 -8.79 5.64 -21.30
N THR A 180 -9.67 6.38 -20.62
CA THR A 180 -9.36 7.66 -19.99
C THR A 180 -9.17 7.47 -18.49
N ALA A 181 -8.16 8.15 -17.93
CA ALA A 181 -7.87 8.17 -16.50
C ALA A 181 -9.01 8.78 -15.67
#